data_AF-A0A2P9AIT8-F1
#
_entry.id   AF-A0A2P9AIT8-F1
#
_cell.length_a   1.000
_cell.length_b   1.000
_cell.length_c   1.000
_cell.angle_alpha   90.00
_cell.angle_beta   90.00
_cell.angle_gamma   90.00
#
_symmetry.space_group_name_H-M   'P 1'
#
loop_
_entity.id
_entity.type
_entity.pdbx_description
1 polymer ?
#
loop_
_entity_poly.entity_id
_entity_poly.type
_entity_poly.pdbx_seq_one_letter_code
_entity_poly.pdbx_strand_id
1 'polypeptide(L)'
;MADHTSEKSAKAAAERVAATKPRKATPKPQSGKAAKPTLLAGGNPQIAKAEGDAPVQAYIAAMPGWKSDIGRRLDAIIARTMPGVHKAVKWNSPFYGIKGQGWFLSFHVFTRYVKVTFFRGTSLRPLPPGESKHKEVRYLDIYEDQLDEAQFAAWVKQASQLPGERL
;
A
#
# COMPACT_ATOMS: atom_id res chain seq x y z
N MET A 1 -44.67 74.80 -34.87
CA MET A 1 -45.75 73.82 -34.62
C MET A 1 -45.05 72.54 -34.21
N ALA A 2 -44.76 72.33 -32.91
CA ALA A 2 -45.69 71.85 -31.86
C ALA A 2 -46.20 70.44 -32.23
N ASP A 3 -46.03 69.36 -31.45
CA ASP A 3 -46.15 69.22 -29.99
C ASP A 3 -45.47 67.95 -29.42
N HIS A 4 -45.10 68.07 -28.13
CA HIS A 4 -45.00 67.13 -26.98
C HIS A 4 -44.96 65.59 -27.14
N THR A 5 -43.99 64.85 -26.57
CA THR A 5 -43.67 64.48 -25.14
C THR A 5 -44.46 63.27 -24.57
N SER A 6 -43.70 62.18 -24.32
CA SER A 6 -43.73 61.13 -23.27
C SER A 6 -45.02 60.60 -22.61
N GLU A 7 -45.17 59.26 -22.55
CA GLU A 7 -45.13 58.42 -21.32
C GLU A 7 -45.47 56.93 -21.60
N LYS A 8 -44.83 55.99 -20.89
CA LYS A 8 -45.43 55.03 -19.92
C LYS A 8 -44.70 53.66 -19.79
N SER A 9 -44.00 53.54 -18.65
CA SER A 9 -43.93 52.45 -17.66
C SER A 9 -44.05 50.94 -17.99
N ALA A 10 -42.97 50.23 -17.61
CA ALA A 10 -42.88 49.06 -16.70
C ALA A 10 -43.61 47.72 -16.99
N LYS A 11 -42.85 46.60 -16.92
CA LYS A 11 -42.80 45.68 -15.75
C LYS A 11 -41.83 44.50 -15.98
N ALA A 12 -40.96 44.26 -15.01
CA ALA A 12 -40.08 43.10 -14.91
C ALA A 12 -40.73 41.95 -14.09
N ALA A 13 -40.42 40.70 -14.45
CA ALA A 13 -40.58 39.49 -13.65
C ALA A 13 -39.48 38.50 -14.12
N ALA A 14 -38.39 38.34 -13.38
CA ALA A 14 -38.19 37.38 -12.29
C ALA A 14 -37.59 36.05 -12.79
N GLU A 15 -36.27 35.89 -12.66
CA GLU A 15 -35.64 34.58 -12.52
C GLU A 15 -34.56 34.61 -11.42
N ARG A 16 -34.54 33.54 -10.64
CA ARG A 16 -33.96 33.46 -9.29
C ARG A 16 -32.43 33.36 -9.33
N VAL A 17 -31.77 34.19 -8.52
CA VAL A 17 -30.33 34.12 -8.26
C VAL A 17 -30.04 33.00 -7.25
N ALA A 18 -29.39 31.93 -7.69
CA ALA A 18 -28.77 30.95 -6.78
C ALA A 18 -27.29 31.32 -6.59
N ALA A 19 -26.94 31.67 -5.35
CA ALA A 19 -25.60 32.09 -4.96
C ALA A 19 -24.56 30.96 -5.12
N THR A 20 -23.51 31.22 -5.90
CA THR A 20 -22.31 30.40 -5.99
C THR A 20 -21.40 30.65 -4.78
N LYS A 21 -21.23 29.64 -3.93
CA LYS A 21 -20.24 29.65 -2.83
C LYS A 21 -18.82 29.63 -3.41
N PRO A 22 -17.86 30.40 -2.86
CA PRO A 22 -16.48 30.37 -3.35
C PRO A 22 -15.83 29.02 -3.02
N ARG A 23 -15.25 28.38 -4.04
CA ARG A 23 -14.50 27.13 -3.92
C ARG A 23 -13.20 27.41 -3.16
N LYS A 24 -13.06 26.85 -1.95
CA LYS A 24 -11.81 26.88 -1.19
C LYS A 24 -10.67 26.33 -2.07
N ALA A 25 -9.66 27.16 -2.31
CA ALA A 25 -8.45 26.76 -3.00
C ALA A 25 -7.73 25.67 -2.19
N THR A 26 -7.38 24.58 -2.85
CA THR A 26 -6.53 23.53 -2.29
C THR A 26 -5.12 24.08 -2.09
N PRO A 27 -4.53 23.98 -0.88
CA PRO A 27 -3.18 24.44 -0.65
C PRO A 27 -2.18 23.54 -1.40
N LYS A 28 -1.24 24.20 -2.08
CA LYS A 28 -0.08 23.59 -2.76
C LYS A 28 0.76 22.82 -1.72
N PRO A 29 1.25 21.60 -2.00
CA PRO A 29 2.05 20.88 -1.02
C PRO A 29 3.38 21.61 -0.81
N GLN A 30 3.59 22.12 0.40
CA GLN A 30 4.85 22.67 0.86
C GLN A 30 5.83 21.50 1.09
N SER A 31 6.99 21.58 0.42
CA SER A 31 8.13 20.71 0.65
C SER A 31 8.68 20.94 2.06
N GLY A 32 8.19 20.16 3.02
CA GLY A 32 8.67 20.10 4.39
C GLY A 32 8.64 18.64 4.84
N LYS A 33 9.71 18.18 5.49
CA LYS A 33 9.93 16.84 6.08
C LYS A 33 8.71 15.91 5.95
N ALA A 34 8.82 14.89 5.10
CA ALA A 34 7.76 13.90 4.92
C ALA A 34 7.22 13.46 6.29
N ALA A 35 5.97 13.82 6.56
CA ALA A 35 5.31 13.43 7.80
C ALA A 35 5.30 11.91 7.87
N LYS A 36 5.58 11.35 9.06
CA LYS A 36 5.54 9.90 9.26
C LYS A 36 4.15 9.40 8.84
N PRO A 37 4.05 8.35 8.01
CA PRO A 37 2.77 7.80 7.57
C PRO A 37 1.89 7.43 8.77
N THR A 38 0.58 7.67 8.63
CA THR A 38 -0.41 7.22 9.60
C THR A 38 -0.35 5.70 9.75
N LEU A 39 -0.56 5.20 10.97
CA LEU A 39 -0.69 3.77 11.22
C LEU A 39 -2.17 3.39 11.30
N LEU A 40 -2.55 2.31 10.64
CA LEU A 40 -3.87 1.71 10.76
C LEU A 40 -4.00 0.96 12.09
N ALA A 41 -5.23 0.52 12.40
CA ALA A 41 -5.46 -0.40 13.49
C ALA A 41 -4.53 -1.63 13.39
N GLY A 42 -3.90 -2.01 14.50
CA GLY A 42 -2.89 -3.07 14.53
C GLY A 42 -1.46 -2.62 14.21
N GLY A 43 -1.24 -1.32 13.92
CA GLY A 43 0.10 -0.74 13.72
C GLY A 43 0.63 -0.84 12.29
N ASN A 44 -0.22 -1.23 11.33
CA ASN A 44 0.17 -1.34 9.93
C ASN A 44 0.36 0.03 9.26
N PRO A 45 1.53 0.32 8.65
CA PRO A 45 1.72 1.58 7.92
C PRO A 45 0.70 1.78 6.81
N GLN A 46 0.06 2.96 6.79
CA GLN A 46 -0.81 3.37 5.71
C GLN A 46 0.02 4.00 4.59
N ILE A 47 0.28 3.22 3.54
CA ILE A 47 1.06 3.65 2.38
C ILE A 47 0.21 3.50 1.13
N ALA A 48 0.14 4.55 0.34
CA ALA A 48 -0.61 4.56 -0.92
C ALA A 48 -0.08 3.48 -1.87
N LYS A 49 -0.99 2.94 -2.69
CA LYS A 49 -0.63 1.96 -3.72
C LYS A 49 0.40 2.57 -4.68
N ALA A 50 1.53 1.93 -4.83
CA ALA A 50 2.58 2.33 -5.76
C ALA A 50 3.51 1.15 -6.08
N GLU A 51 4.11 1.20 -7.25
CA GLU A 51 5.08 0.20 -7.73
C GLU A 51 6.51 0.64 -7.42
N GLY A 52 7.42 -0.32 -7.31
CA GLY A 52 8.85 -0.10 -7.12
C GLY A 52 9.33 -0.21 -5.68
N ASP A 53 10.63 0.01 -5.50
CA ASP A 53 11.31 -0.12 -4.21
C ASP A 53 10.98 1.03 -3.24
N ALA A 54 10.91 2.26 -3.73
CA ALA A 54 10.63 3.45 -2.91
C ALA A 54 9.39 3.33 -2.00
N PRO A 55 8.21 2.89 -2.47
CA PRO A 55 7.05 2.72 -1.59
C PRO A 55 7.23 1.59 -0.55
N VAL A 56 7.97 0.53 -0.89
CA VAL A 56 8.29 -0.55 0.05
C VAL A 56 9.25 -0.06 1.13
N GLN A 57 10.30 0.70 0.78
CA GLN A 57 11.20 1.30 1.77
C GLN A 57 10.46 2.31 2.67
N ALA A 58 9.56 3.11 2.11
CA ALA A 58 8.71 4.00 2.89
C ALA A 58 7.81 3.24 3.87
N TYR A 59 7.25 2.11 3.45
CA TYR A 59 6.50 1.21 4.32
C TYR A 59 7.38 0.68 5.46
N ILE A 60 8.56 0.13 5.15
CA ILE A 60 9.50 -0.45 6.14
C ILE A 60 9.96 0.60 7.15
N ALA A 61 10.26 1.82 6.68
CA ALA A 61 10.65 2.93 7.54
C ALA A 61 9.53 3.38 8.49
N ALA A 62 8.27 3.17 8.11
CA ALA A 62 7.09 3.52 8.90
C ALA A 62 6.64 2.38 9.84
N MET A 63 7.17 1.16 9.71
CA MET A 63 6.84 0.05 10.62
C MET A 63 7.25 0.40 12.07
N PRO A 64 6.40 0.13 13.07
CA PRO A 64 6.66 0.57 14.44
C PRO A 64 7.66 -0.34 15.18
N GLY A 65 8.57 0.27 15.93
CA GLY A 65 9.48 -0.43 16.85
C GLY A 65 10.37 -1.46 16.15
N TRP A 66 10.55 -2.63 16.79
CA TRP A 66 11.34 -3.76 16.28
C TRP A 66 10.88 -4.26 14.91
N LYS A 67 9.62 -4.00 14.52
CA LYS A 67 9.06 -4.49 13.25
C LYS A 67 9.73 -3.84 12.04
N SER A 68 10.23 -2.60 12.16
CA SER A 68 11.01 -1.98 11.08
C SER A 68 12.30 -2.74 10.79
N ASP A 69 12.94 -3.30 11.81
CA ASP A 69 14.14 -4.11 11.63
C ASP A 69 13.83 -5.43 10.92
N ILE A 70 12.76 -6.11 11.34
CA ILE A 70 12.25 -7.29 10.62
C ILE A 70 11.92 -6.95 9.16
N GLY A 71 11.24 -5.82 8.90
CA GLY A 71 10.95 -5.37 7.54
C GLY A 71 12.21 -5.20 6.69
N ARG A 72 13.27 -4.58 7.24
CA ARG A 72 14.56 -4.44 6.55
C ARG A 72 15.21 -5.78 6.26
N ARG A 73 15.22 -6.70 7.24
CA ARG A 73 15.82 -8.03 7.08
C ARG A 73 15.07 -8.84 6.04
N LEU A 74 13.73 -8.85 6.08
CA LEU A 74 12.90 -9.49 5.06
C LEU A 74 13.21 -8.95 3.66
N ASP A 75 13.21 -7.63 3.48
CA ASP A 75 13.49 -7.01 2.18
C ASP A 75 14.89 -7.34 1.65
N ALA A 76 15.90 -7.28 2.52
CA ALA A 76 17.27 -7.65 2.18
C ALA A 76 17.40 -9.12 1.77
N ILE A 77 16.74 -10.03 2.50
CA ILE A 77 16.72 -11.46 2.18
C ILE A 77 16.03 -11.71 0.84
N ILE A 78 14.93 -11.01 0.56
CA ILE A 78 14.20 -11.17 -0.70
C ILE A 78 15.05 -10.65 -1.86
N ALA A 79 15.60 -9.45 -1.74
CA ALA A 79 16.39 -8.81 -2.79
C ALA A 79 17.70 -9.58 -3.10
N ARG A 80 18.37 -10.14 -2.07
CA ARG A 80 19.58 -10.97 -2.28
C ARG A 80 19.26 -12.32 -2.93
N THR A 81 18.10 -12.89 -2.61
CA THR A 81 17.69 -14.20 -3.15
C THR A 81 17.20 -14.09 -4.59
N MET A 82 16.52 -12.99 -4.93
CA MET A 82 16.00 -12.71 -6.26
C MET A 82 16.43 -11.32 -6.73
N PRO A 83 17.62 -11.20 -7.34
CA PRO A 83 18.03 -9.96 -8.00
C PRO A 83 17.00 -9.52 -9.04
N GLY A 84 16.59 -8.25 -8.99
CA GLY A 84 15.55 -7.72 -9.88
C GLY A 84 14.11 -8.09 -9.50
N VAL A 85 13.87 -8.54 -8.26
CA VAL A 85 12.52 -8.77 -7.72
C VAL A 85 11.62 -7.56 -7.96
N HIS A 86 10.40 -7.81 -8.45
CA HIS A 86 9.39 -6.78 -8.63
C HIS A 86 8.72 -6.48 -7.29
N LYS A 87 8.72 -5.21 -6.90
CA LYS A 87 8.21 -4.73 -5.61
C LYS A 87 7.03 -3.80 -5.82
N ALA A 88 6.07 -3.83 -4.91
CA ALA A 88 4.97 -2.88 -4.85
C ALA A 88 4.42 -2.74 -3.44
N VAL A 89 3.67 -1.67 -3.18
CA VAL A 89 2.72 -1.61 -2.08
C VAL A 89 1.31 -1.68 -2.66
N LYS A 90 0.51 -2.63 -2.15
CA LYS A 90 -0.90 -2.81 -2.53
C LYS A 90 -1.72 -3.06 -1.27
N TRP A 91 -2.89 -2.41 -1.16
CA TRP A 91 -3.76 -2.52 0.01
C TRP A 91 -3.02 -2.34 1.35
N ASN A 92 -2.10 -1.37 1.42
CA ASN A 92 -1.22 -1.10 2.57
C ASN A 92 -0.35 -2.30 2.99
N SER A 93 0.10 -3.13 2.05
CA SER A 93 1.03 -4.25 2.31
C SER A 93 2.10 -4.29 1.21
N PRO A 94 3.37 -4.57 1.54
CA PRO A 94 4.40 -4.85 0.55
C PRO A 94 4.13 -6.16 -0.19
N PHE A 95 4.38 -6.17 -1.50
CA PHE A 95 4.27 -7.31 -2.40
C PHE A 95 5.59 -7.50 -3.15
N TYR A 96 5.95 -8.76 -3.32
CA TYR A 96 7.16 -9.21 -4.02
C TYR A 96 6.79 -10.26 -5.05
N GLY A 97 7.33 -10.09 -6.25
CA GLY A 97 6.94 -10.87 -7.41
C GLY A 97 7.99 -10.86 -8.51
N ILE A 98 7.59 -11.42 -9.65
CA ILE A 98 8.36 -11.37 -10.89
C ILE A 98 7.48 -10.65 -11.91
N LYS A 99 8.03 -9.61 -12.55
CA LYS A 99 7.28 -8.80 -13.51
C LYS A 99 6.71 -9.69 -14.62
N GLY A 100 5.39 -9.64 -14.81
CA GLY A 100 4.68 -10.47 -15.79
C GLY A 100 4.34 -11.90 -15.35
N GLN A 101 4.89 -12.38 -14.22
CA GLN A 101 4.61 -13.73 -13.69
C GLN A 101 3.83 -13.72 -12.36
N GLY A 102 3.54 -12.55 -11.81
CA GLY A 102 2.71 -12.36 -10.62
C GLY A 102 3.50 -12.25 -9.32
N TRP A 103 2.77 -12.29 -8.22
CA TRP A 103 3.30 -12.10 -6.86
C TRP A 103 3.48 -13.44 -6.15
N PHE A 104 4.62 -13.67 -5.51
CA PHE A 104 4.87 -14.90 -4.75
C PHE A 104 4.83 -14.68 -3.23
N LEU A 105 5.01 -13.44 -2.77
CA LEU A 105 5.05 -13.10 -1.35
C LEU A 105 4.44 -11.72 -1.06
N SER A 106 3.81 -11.58 0.10
CA SER A 106 3.46 -10.29 0.71
C SER A 106 3.71 -10.35 2.22
N PHE A 107 3.82 -9.21 2.91
CA PHE A 107 3.75 -9.20 4.36
C PHE A 107 2.93 -8.05 4.91
N HIS A 108 2.43 -8.20 6.14
CA HIS A 108 1.57 -7.24 6.83
C HIS A 108 1.95 -7.14 8.31
N VAL A 109 1.89 -5.93 8.86
CA VAL A 109 2.16 -5.68 10.28
C VAL A 109 0.90 -5.86 11.11
N PHE A 110 0.97 -6.74 12.11
CA PHE A 110 -0.02 -6.87 13.16
C PHE A 110 0.54 -6.37 14.49
N THR A 111 -0.31 -6.17 15.50
CA THR A 111 0.10 -5.64 16.80
C THR A 111 1.28 -6.40 17.41
N ARG A 112 1.23 -7.75 17.35
CA ARG A 112 2.19 -8.64 18.01
C ARG A 112 3.24 -9.27 17.08
N TYR A 113 3.00 -9.30 15.77
CA TYR A 113 3.85 -10.01 14.83
C TYR A 113 3.83 -9.36 13.44
N VAL A 114 4.82 -9.69 12.61
CA VAL A 114 4.78 -9.44 11.17
C VAL A 114 4.34 -10.75 10.49
N LYS A 115 3.24 -10.71 9.75
CA LYS A 115 2.73 -11.88 9.01
C LYS A 115 3.27 -11.85 7.59
N VAL A 116 4.04 -12.84 7.22
CA VAL A 116 4.41 -13.10 5.83
C VAL A 116 3.39 -14.06 5.21
N THR A 117 2.94 -13.74 4.02
CA THR A 117 2.03 -14.53 3.20
C THR A 117 2.80 -15.09 2.01
N PHE A 118 2.87 -16.42 1.91
CA PHE A 118 3.34 -17.12 0.72
C PHE A 118 2.14 -17.60 -0.08
N PHE A 119 1.97 -17.09 -1.31
CA PHE A 119 0.76 -17.35 -2.07
C PHE A 119 0.65 -18.81 -2.55
N ARG A 120 1.79 -19.45 -2.83
CA ARG A 120 1.92 -20.89 -3.12
C ARG A 120 2.60 -21.62 -1.95
N GLY A 121 2.23 -21.24 -0.73
CA GLY A 121 2.83 -21.72 0.51
C GLY A 121 2.74 -23.23 0.73
N THR A 122 1.71 -23.91 0.23
CA THR A 122 1.56 -25.38 0.39
C THR A 122 2.58 -26.19 -0.41
N SER A 123 3.16 -25.58 -1.45
CA SER A 123 4.21 -26.17 -2.28
C SER A 123 5.61 -26.02 -1.66
N LEU A 124 5.77 -25.23 -0.60
CA LEU A 124 7.06 -24.97 0.03
C LEU A 124 7.47 -26.09 0.98
N ARG A 125 8.79 -26.28 1.12
CA ARG A 125 9.41 -27.27 2.03
C ARG A 125 10.51 -26.61 2.89
N PRO A 126 10.49 -26.81 4.22
CA PRO A 126 9.37 -27.31 5.02
C PRO A 126 8.10 -26.46 4.81
N LEU A 127 6.94 -26.98 5.21
CA LEU A 127 5.68 -26.26 5.06
C LEU A 127 5.64 -25.06 6.04
N PRO A 128 5.40 -23.81 5.61
CA PRO A 128 5.26 -22.69 6.55
C PRO A 128 4.10 -22.96 7.52
N PRO A 129 4.27 -22.69 8.83
CA PRO A 129 3.40 -23.24 9.87
C PRO A 129 1.98 -22.68 9.85
N GLY A 130 1.77 -21.43 9.42
CA GLY A 130 0.46 -20.78 9.46
C GLY A 130 -0.48 -21.27 8.37
N GLU A 131 -1.69 -21.67 8.75
CA GLU A 131 -2.74 -22.11 7.84
C GLU A 131 -3.54 -20.95 7.26
N SER A 132 -4.10 -21.15 6.07
CA SER A 132 -4.99 -20.19 5.41
C SER A 132 -6.30 -20.84 5.02
N LYS A 133 -7.36 -20.02 4.95
CA LYS A 133 -8.64 -20.41 4.32
C LYS A 133 -8.48 -20.61 2.81
N HIS A 134 -7.48 -19.98 2.20
CA HIS A 134 -7.13 -20.18 0.81
C HIS A 134 -6.23 -21.41 0.69
N LYS A 135 -6.64 -22.38 -0.13
CA LYS A 135 -6.06 -23.73 -0.19
C LYS A 135 -4.54 -23.78 -0.44
N GLU A 136 -3.99 -22.79 -1.13
CA GLU A 136 -2.58 -22.78 -1.53
C GLU A 136 -1.71 -21.86 -0.67
N VAL A 137 -2.33 -20.99 0.13
CA VAL A 137 -1.64 -19.97 0.89
C VAL A 137 -1.18 -20.54 2.23
N ARG A 138 0.04 -20.19 2.64
CA ARG A 138 0.54 -20.41 4.00
C ARG A 138 1.13 -19.14 4.57
N TYR A 139 1.10 -19.01 5.88
CA TYR A 139 1.63 -17.87 6.60
C TYR A 139 2.87 -18.24 7.42
N LEU A 140 3.70 -17.23 7.64
CA LEU A 140 4.74 -17.24 8.66
C LEU A 140 4.52 -16.01 9.54
N ASP A 141 4.24 -16.24 10.83
CA ASP A 141 4.11 -15.17 11.81
C ASP A 141 5.44 -14.97 12.52
N ILE A 142 6.05 -13.81 12.31
CA ILE A 142 7.36 -13.47 12.87
C ILE A 142 7.13 -12.59 14.09
N TYR A 143 7.49 -13.13 15.25
CA TYR A 143 7.53 -12.40 16.51
C TYR A 143 8.90 -11.73 16.70
N GLU A 144 9.01 -10.87 17.71
CA GLU A 144 10.25 -10.17 18.05
C GLU A 144 11.40 -11.16 18.21
N ASP A 145 12.51 -10.90 17.52
CA ASP A 145 13.71 -11.74 17.48
C ASP A 145 13.53 -13.20 16.99
N GLN A 146 12.41 -13.53 16.35
CA GLN A 146 12.10 -14.90 15.88
C GLN A 146 12.12 -15.04 14.35
N LEU A 147 13.16 -14.52 13.70
CA LEU A 147 13.36 -14.71 12.26
C LEU A 147 14.52 -15.69 12.00
N ASP A 148 14.19 -16.90 11.56
CA ASP A 148 15.15 -17.80 10.93
C ASP A 148 15.41 -17.33 9.49
N GLU A 149 16.49 -16.57 9.29
CA GLU A 149 16.84 -16.01 7.99
C GLU A 149 17.20 -17.07 6.94
N ALA A 150 17.80 -18.19 7.36
CA ALA A 150 18.22 -19.24 6.44
C ALA A 150 17.00 -19.95 5.88
N GLN A 151 16.06 -20.32 6.76
CA GLN A 151 14.79 -20.92 6.37
C GLN A 151 13.94 -19.95 5.54
N PHE A 152 13.89 -18.66 5.91
CA PHE A 152 13.16 -17.67 5.15
C PHE A 152 13.74 -17.51 3.72
N ALA A 153 15.07 -17.43 3.57
CA ALA A 153 15.71 -17.38 2.26
C ALA A 153 15.40 -18.63 1.41
N ALA A 154 15.42 -19.81 2.01
CA ALA A 154 15.06 -21.06 1.34
C ALA A 154 13.60 -21.05 0.82
N TRP A 155 12.67 -20.49 1.60
CA TRP A 155 11.29 -20.31 1.16
C TRP A 155 11.13 -19.27 0.05
N VAL A 156 11.83 -18.14 0.13
CA VAL A 156 11.80 -17.13 -0.94
C VAL A 156 12.27 -17.73 -2.26
N LYS A 157 13.38 -18.48 -2.24
CA LYS A 157 13.93 -19.14 -3.44
C LYS A 157 12.94 -20.14 -4.05
N GLN A 158 12.25 -20.93 -3.22
CA GLN A 158 11.23 -21.86 -3.70
C GLN A 158 10.02 -21.11 -4.26
N ALA A 159 9.52 -20.11 -3.53
CA ALA A 159 8.34 -19.34 -3.92
C ALA A 159 8.56 -18.59 -5.25
N SER A 160 9.77 -18.08 -5.51
CA SER A 160 10.10 -17.40 -6.76
C SER A 160 10.18 -18.32 -7.98
N GLN A 161 10.22 -19.65 -7.79
CA GLN A 161 10.23 -20.64 -8.86
C GLN A 161 8.81 -21.15 -9.21
N LEU A 162 7.81 -20.74 -8.44
CA LEU A 162 6.42 -21.12 -8.63
C LEU A 162 5.65 -20.04 -9.39
N PRO A 163 4.56 -20.38 -10.10
CA PRO A 163 3.67 -19.38 -10.68
C PRO A 163 3.16 -18.40 -9.61
N GLY A 164 3.32 -17.10 -9.87
CA GLY A 164 2.85 -16.06 -8.96
C GLY A 164 1.35 -15.80 -9.12
N GLU A 165 0.75 -15.18 -8.09
CA GLU A 165 -0.64 -14.75 -8.12
C GLU A 165 -0.82 -13.49 -8.95
N ARG A 166 -1.93 -13.45 -9.70
CA ARG A 166 -2.37 -12.27 -10.46
C ARG A 166 -3.33 -11.45 -9.60
N LEU A 167 -2.75 -10.55 -8.81
CA LEU A 167 -3.45 -9.61 -7.92
C LEU A 167 -3.21 -8.18 -8.41
#